data_AF-A0A242ANF3-F1
#
_entry.id   AF-A0A242ANF3-F1
#
_cell.length_a   1.000
_cell.length_b   1.000
_cell.length_c   1.000
_cell.angle_alpha   90.00
_cell.angle_beta   90.00
_cell.angle_gamma   90.00
#
_symmetry.space_group_name_H-M   'P 1'
#
loop_
_entity.id
_entity.type
_entity.pdbx_description
1 polymer ?
#
loop_
_entity_poly.entity_id
_entity_poly.type
_entity_poly.pdbx_seq_one_letter_code
_entity_poly.pdbx_strand_id
1 'polypeptide(L)' 'AEYTAYYKKKYAETPKHKHKRAIVLTARKFTRLVDTLLRNHQLYMPPRSVIDK' A
#
# COMPACT_ATOMS: atom_id res chain seq x y z
N ALA A 1 -7.97 -5.82 0.92
CA ALA A 1 -7.05 -6.97 0.75
C ALA A 1 -5.64 -6.58 0.26
N GLU A 2 -5.51 -5.61 -0.66
CA GLU A 2 -4.23 -5.27 -1.30
C GLU A 2 -3.08 -4.93 -0.33
N TYR A 3 -3.31 -4.03 0.63
CA TYR A 3 -2.28 -3.64 1.60
C TYR A 3 -1.87 -4.79 2.53
N THR A 4 -2.81 -5.66 2.90
CA THR A 4 -2.52 -6.85 3.72
C THR A 4 -1.66 -7.84 2.97
N ALA A 5 -1.93 -8.08 1.68
CA ALA A 5 -1.11 -8.94 0.83
C ALA A 5 0.30 -8.35 0.65
N TYR A 6 0.39 -7.04 0.43
CA TYR A 6 1.66 -6.34 0.34
C TYR A 6 2.47 -6.43 1.65
N TYR A 7 1.84 -6.22 2.80
CA TYR A 7 2.46 -6.38 4.11
C TYR A 7 3.03 -7.79 4.29
N LYS A 8 2.23 -8.84 4.03
CA LYS A 8 2.66 -10.25 4.16
C LYS A 8 3.85 -10.55 3.25
N LYS A 9 3.83 -10.06 2.01
CA LYS A 9 4.96 -10.18 1.08
C LYS A 9 6.22 -9.52 1.66
N LYS A 10 6.13 -8.25 2.10
CA LYS A 10 7.28 -7.52 2.67
C LYS A 10 7.79 -8.09 3.98
N TYR A 11 6.92 -8.71 4.74
CA TYR A 11 7.26 -9.42 5.97
C TYR A 11 8.09 -10.68 5.69
N ALA A 12 7.77 -11.44 4.63
CA ALA A 12 8.51 -12.65 4.25
C ALA A 12 9.86 -12.34 3.57
N GLU A 13 10.00 -11.18 2.93
CA GLU A 13 11.22 -10.80 2.20
C GLU A 13 12.44 -10.54 3.11
N THR A 14 12.26 -10.19 4.38
CA THR A 14 13.38 -9.74 5.23
C THR A 14 13.49 -10.57 6.52
N PRO A 15 14.66 -11.12 6.87
CA PRO A 15 14.83 -11.88 8.11
C PRO A 15 14.95 -10.97 9.35
N LYS A 16 15.55 -9.78 9.22
CA LYS A 16 15.79 -8.84 10.33
C LYS A 16 14.80 -7.66 10.31
N HIS A 17 14.22 -7.36 11.48
CA HIS A 17 13.23 -6.29 11.68
C HIS A 17 12.02 -6.33 10.70
N LYS A 18 11.58 -7.53 10.33
CA LYS A 18 10.49 -7.79 9.39
C LYS A 18 9.23 -6.97 9.64
N HIS A 19 8.75 -6.88 10.88
CA HIS A 19 7.54 -6.11 11.21
C HIS A 19 7.72 -4.61 10.95
N LYS A 20 8.78 -4.00 11.51
CA LYS A 20 9.04 -2.56 11.34
C LYS A 20 9.17 -2.20 9.87
N ARG A 21 9.95 -2.99 9.11
CA ARG A 21 10.15 -2.76 7.67
C ARG A 21 8.85 -2.93 6.87
N ALA A 22 8.11 -4.01 7.11
CA ALA A 22 6.85 -4.27 6.39
C ALA A 22 5.80 -3.19 6.67
N ILE A 23 5.67 -2.72 7.92
CA ILE A 23 4.76 -1.63 8.29
C ILE A 23 5.18 -0.34 7.56
N VAL A 24 6.45 0.06 7.65
CA VAL A 24 6.94 1.30 7.02
C VAL A 24 6.75 1.27 5.51
N LEU A 25 7.04 0.16 4.84
CA LEU A 25 6.84 0.04 3.40
C LEU A 25 5.36 0.07 3.01
N THR A 26 4.48 -0.51 3.82
CA THR A 26 3.03 -0.48 3.59
C THR A 26 2.49 0.94 3.78
N ALA A 27 2.91 1.64 4.84
CA ALA A 27 2.57 3.03 5.08
C ALA A 27 3.07 3.93 3.95
N ARG A 28 4.33 3.76 3.51
CA ARG A 28 4.90 4.53 2.39
C ARG A 28 4.14 4.33 1.08
N LYS A 29 3.66 3.11 0.82
CA LYS A 29 2.81 2.81 -0.35
C LYS A 29 1.51 3.63 -0.30
N PHE A 30 0.89 3.73 0.87
CA PHE A 30 -0.33 4.52 1.08
C PHE A 30 -0.07 6.04 1.03
N THR A 31 0.94 6.54 1.74
CA THR A 31 1.22 7.99 1.78
C THR A 31 1.60 8.53 0.41
N ARG A 32 2.32 7.73 -0.41
CA ARG A 32 2.63 8.11 -1.79
C ARG A 32 1.36 8.32 -2.63
N LEU A 33 0.35 7.47 -2.48
CA LEU A 33 -0.93 7.64 -3.17
C LEU A 33 -1.59 8.96 -2.75
N VAL A 34 -1.69 9.22 -1.44
CA VAL A 34 -2.29 10.45 -0.91
C VAL A 34 -1.56 11.69 -1.43
N ASP A 35 -0.22 11.69 -1.36
CA ASP A 35 0.61 12.80 -1.85
C ASP A 35 0.38 13.05 -3.35
N THR A 36 0.31 12.00 -4.17
CA THR A 36 0.04 12.17 -5.61
C THR A 36 -1.35 12.74 -5.90
N LEU A 37 -2.37 12.30 -5.15
CA LEU A 37 -3.73 12.79 -5.33
C LEU A 37 -3.86 14.26 -4.95
N LEU A 38 -3.23 14.64 -3.83
CA LEU A 38 -3.20 16.03 -3.38
C LEU A 38 -2.47 16.93 -4.37
N ARG A 39 -1.32 16.51 -4.90
CA ARG A 39 -0.56 17.25 -5.92
C ARG A 39 -1.33 17.44 -7.22
N ASN A 40 -2.14 16.46 -7.59
CA ASN A 40 -2.92 16.50 -8.83
C ASN A 40 -4.30 17.14 -8.66
N HIS A 41 -4.69 17.55 -7.44
CA HIS A 41 -6.06 17.98 -7.10
C HIS A 41 -7.13 16.96 -7.53
N GLN A 42 -6.80 15.67 -7.46
CA GLN A 42 -7.66 14.59 -7.90
C GLN A 42 -8.32 13.89 -6.71
N LEU A 43 -9.61 13.60 -6.84
CA LEU A 43 -10.30 12.73 -5.90
C LEU A 43 -9.80 11.30 -6.05
N TYR A 44 -9.70 10.58 -4.92
CA TYR A 44 -9.36 9.16 -4.96
C TYR A 44 -10.42 8.41 -5.74
N MET A 45 -10.05 7.93 -6.92
CA MET A 45 -10.81 6.95 -7.67
C MET A 45 -10.10 5.62 -7.45
N PRO A 46 -10.70 4.68 -6.69
CA PRO A 46 -10.13 3.34 -6.64
C PRO A 46 -10.02 2.84 -8.09
N PRO A 47 -8.89 2.19 -8.49
CA PRO A 47 -8.85 1.52 -9.77
C PRO A 47 -10.10 0.64 -9.84
N ARG A 48 -10.81 0.62 -10.98
CA ARG A 48 -11.96 -0.28 -11.18
C ARG A 48 -11.50 -1.68 -10.85
N SER A 49 -11.65 -2.11 -9.60
CA SER A 49 -11.62 -3.51 -9.26
C SER A 49 -12.78 -4.05 -10.06
N VAL A 50 -12.48 -4.94 -10.99
CA VAL A 50 -13.28 -6.16 -11.16
C VAL A 50 -14.24 -6.28 -9.98
N ILE A 51 -15.48 -5.88 -10.22
CA ILE A 51 -16.58 -6.16 -9.32
C ILE A 51 -16.76 -7.67 -9.51
N ASP A 52 -15.90 -8.47 -8.91
CA ASP A 52 -16.17 -9.88 -8.74
C ASP A 52 -17.33 -9.93 -7.75
N LYS A 53 -18.43 -10.47 -8.27
CA LYS A 53 -19.71 -10.71 -7.62
C LYS A 53 -19.56 -11.52 -6.35
#